data_AF-A0A4Z2B9H0-F1
#
_entry.id   AF-A0A4Z2B9H0-F1
#
_cell.length_a   1.000
_cell.length_b   1.000
_cell.length_c   1.000
_cell.angle_alpha   90.00
_cell.angle_beta   90.00
_cell.angle_gamma   90.00
#
_symmetry.space_group_name_H-M   'P 1'
#
loop_
_entity.id
_entity.type
_entity.pdbx_description
1 polymer ?
#
loop_
_entity_poly.entity_id
_entity_poly.type
_entity_poly.pdbx_seq_one_letter_code
_entity_poly.pdbx_strand_id
1 'polypeptide(L)'
;MVIIGGFEAFVGGLQMVQARDKYEELCIPIVVVPATVSNNIPGSDFSVGADTALNTITMTCDRIKQSAAGTKRRVFIVETMGGHCGYLATMAGLASGADAAYIYEEPFKIRDLEMNVEHLVEKMKTTVKRGLILRNERCNANYTTDFIYNLYAEEGKGVFDCRKNVLGHMQQGGTPSPFDRNFGTKMGMKSVLWLTDKLKECYRHGRIFANSPDSACVLGMKKRALVFTSLAELKDQTDFEHRIPKTQWWIKLRPILKILAKYKIDLDMTEKTTMEHVIKKRGLVPQ
;
A
#
# COMPACT_ATOMS: atom_id res chain seq x y z
N MET A 1 16.47 20.98 4.38
CA MET A 1 16.65 19.64 4.98
C MET A 1 15.88 18.61 4.16
N VAL A 2 16.50 17.47 3.87
CA VAL A 2 15.84 16.33 3.22
C VAL A 2 15.78 15.19 4.23
N ILE A 3 14.58 14.68 4.50
CA ILE A 3 14.36 13.54 5.42
C ILE A 3 13.91 12.35 4.57
N ILE A 4 14.59 11.22 4.67
CA ILE A 4 14.25 10.01 3.91
C ILE A 4 13.84 8.94 4.91
N GLY A 5 12.62 8.39 4.78
CA GLY A 5 12.20 7.31 5.65
C GLY A 5 10.71 7.02 5.66
N GLY A 6 10.32 6.26 6.68
CA GLY A 6 8.99 5.71 6.92
C GLY A 6 7.98 6.72 7.48
N PHE A 7 6.99 6.18 8.21
CA PHE A 7 6.02 7.00 8.93
C PHE A 7 6.69 7.86 10.01
N GLU A 8 7.77 7.38 10.60
CA GLU A 8 8.58 8.08 11.61
C GLU A 8 9.26 9.31 11.01
N ALA A 9 9.69 9.26 9.74
CA ALA A 9 10.21 10.42 9.04
C ALA A 9 9.12 11.47 8.78
N PHE A 10 7.90 11.02 8.44
CA PHE A 10 6.74 11.90 8.30
C PHE A 10 6.37 12.58 9.62
N VAL A 11 6.30 11.82 10.71
CA VAL A 11 6.04 12.36 12.07
C VAL A 11 7.15 13.28 12.52
N GLY A 12 8.42 12.91 12.30
CA GLY A 12 9.57 13.77 12.60
C GLY A 12 9.51 15.10 11.86
N GLY A 13 9.14 15.08 10.58
CA GLY A 13 8.88 16.29 9.80
C GLY A 13 7.77 17.15 10.40
N LEU A 14 6.65 16.54 10.80
CA LEU A 14 5.54 17.26 11.46
C LEU A 14 5.95 17.88 12.78
N GLN A 15 6.71 17.16 13.61
CA GLN A 15 7.21 17.65 14.88
C GLN A 15 8.17 18.82 14.68
N MET A 16 9.05 18.75 13.67
CA MET A 16 9.94 19.86 13.32
C MET A 16 9.16 21.11 12.87
N VAL A 17 8.08 20.94 12.10
CA VAL A 17 7.21 22.05 11.69
C VAL A 17 6.50 22.67 12.90
N GLN A 18 5.97 21.87 13.82
CA GLN A 18 5.33 22.37 15.05
C GLN A 18 6.33 23.06 15.97
N ALA A 19 7.58 22.61 15.98
CA ALA A 19 8.62 23.17 16.82
C ALA A 19 9.20 24.50 16.30
N ARG A 20 8.80 24.96 15.10
CA ARG A 20 9.23 26.26 14.54
C ARG A 20 8.84 27.46 15.40
N ASP A 21 7.74 27.37 16.14
CA ASP A 21 7.31 28.44 17.05
C ASP A 21 8.29 28.64 18.22
N LYS A 22 9.05 27.60 18.56
CA LYS A 22 10.01 27.61 19.67
C LYS A 22 11.46 27.71 19.22
N TYR A 23 11.80 27.15 18.05
CA TYR A 23 13.17 27.07 17.54
C TYR A 23 13.23 27.65 16.13
N GLU A 24 13.81 28.85 16.01
CA GLU A 24 13.98 29.55 14.74
C GLU A 24 14.91 28.79 13.78
N GLU A 25 15.81 27.97 14.31
CA GLU A 25 16.72 27.11 13.52
C GLU A 25 15.97 26.07 12.69
N LEU A 26 14.73 25.73 13.06
CA LEU A 26 13.85 24.81 12.31
C LEU A 26 13.04 25.52 11.21
N CYS A 27 13.13 26.86 11.11
CA CYS A 27 12.53 27.66 10.04
C CYS A 27 13.35 27.56 8.74
N ILE A 28 13.71 26.34 8.35
CA ILE A 28 14.36 25.99 7.08
C ILE A 28 13.38 25.18 6.23
N PRO A 29 13.54 25.14 4.89
CA PRO A 29 12.70 24.29 4.06
C PRO A 29 12.94 22.80 4.36
N ILE A 30 11.87 22.02 4.48
CA ILE A 30 11.90 20.60 4.82
C ILE A 30 11.16 19.81 3.73
N VAL A 31 11.80 18.77 3.21
CA VAL A 31 11.15 17.81 2.32
C VAL A 31 11.32 16.40 2.85
N VAL A 32 10.22 15.68 2.98
CA VAL A 32 10.17 14.27 3.36
C VAL A 32 10.04 13.43 2.09
N VAL A 33 10.95 12.49 1.89
CA VAL A 33 10.93 11.50 0.81
C VAL A 33 10.42 10.17 1.38
N PRO A 34 9.24 9.70 0.95
CA PRO A 34 8.66 8.43 1.40
C PRO A 34 9.55 7.23 1.06
N ALA A 35 10.06 6.54 2.07
CA ALA A 35 10.88 5.34 1.93
C ALA A 35 10.49 4.30 2.99
N THR A 36 9.73 3.28 2.56
CA THR A 36 9.22 2.19 3.40
C THR A 36 8.70 1.08 2.51
N VAL A 37 8.79 -0.17 2.97
CA VAL A 37 8.20 -1.32 2.29
C VAL A 37 6.68 -1.34 2.38
N SER A 38 6.12 -0.81 3.47
CA SER A 38 4.69 -0.88 3.78
C SER A 38 3.82 0.02 2.91
N ASN A 39 4.42 0.99 2.22
CA ASN A 39 3.71 2.01 1.44
C ASN A 39 2.59 2.72 2.22
N ASN A 40 2.88 3.07 3.48
CA ASN A 40 1.92 3.62 4.44
C ASN A 40 2.10 5.13 4.71
N ILE A 41 2.81 5.84 3.83
CA ILE A 41 3.08 7.26 4.01
C ILE A 41 2.02 8.09 3.28
N PRO A 42 1.35 9.03 3.96
CA PRO A 42 0.37 9.90 3.34
C PRO A 42 1.02 10.80 2.29
N GLY A 43 0.28 11.11 1.22
CA GLY A 43 0.73 12.02 0.17
C GLY A 43 1.49 11.36 -0.98
N SER A 44 1.78 10.06 -0.92
CA SER A 44 2.38 9.30 -2.02
C SER A 44 1.64 7.99 -2.27
N ASP A 45 1.41 7.67 -3.53
CA ASP A 45 0.88 6.37 -3.99
C ASP A 45 1.94 5.27 -3.91
N PHE A 46 3.23 5.65 -3.93
CA PHE A 46 4.40 4.76 -3.87
C PHE A 46 5.49 5.34 -2.97
N SER A 47 6.02 4.52 -2.07
CA SER A 47 7.26 4.77 -1.34
C SER A 47 8.43 4.02 -1.96
N VAL A 48 9.63 4.58 -1.81
CA VAL A 48 10.87 3.89 -2.19
C VAL A 48 10.98 2.61 -1.35
N GLY A 49 11.25 1.48 -2.02
CA GLY A 49 11.38 0.16 -1.42
C GLY A 49 10.11 -0.70 -1.49
N ALA A 50 8.95 -0.11 -1.81
CA ALA A 50 7.69 -0.85 -1.91
C ALA A 50 7.70 -1.85 -3.09
N ASP A 51 8.28 -1.46 -4.24
CA ASP A 51 8.36 -2.34 -5.41
C ASP A 51 9.33 -3.51 -5.18
N THR A 52 10.48 -3.25 -4.56
CA THR A 52 11.44 -4.29 -4.17
C THR A 52 10.78 -5.32 -3.24
N ALA A 53 10.02 -4.84 -2.26
CA ALA A 53 9.31 -5.71 -1.34
C ALA A 53 8.23 -6.53 -2.04
N LEU A 54 7.44 -5.89 -2.89
CA LEU A 54 6.38 -6.54 -3.66
C LEU A 54 6.92 -7.63 -4.59
N ASN A 55 8.03 -7.37 -5.28
CA ASN A 55 8.72 -8.37 -6.11
C ASN A 55 9.20 -9.56 -5.28
N THR A 56 9.76 -9.30 -4.10
CA THR A 56 10.26 -10.35 -3.22
C THR A 56 9.13 -11.24 -2.70
N ILE A 57 8.00 -10.66 -2.30
CA ILE A 57 6.80 -11.40 -1.87
C ILE A 57 6.26 -12.22 -3.03
N THR A 58 6.11 -11.62 -4.22
CA THR A 58 5.56 -12.28 -5.41
C THR A 58 6.42 -13.48 -5.83
N MET A 59 7.73 -13.29 -5.92
CA MET A 59 8.67 -14.38 -6.24
C MET A 59 8.64 -15.49 -5.19
N THR A 60 8.44 -15.14 -3.91
CA THR A 60 8.30 -16.14 -2.86
C THR A 60 7.00 -16.92 -3.00
N CYS A 61 5.89 -16.24 -3.30
CA CYS A 61 4.61 -16.88 -3.58
C CYS A 61 4.69 -17.81 -4.79
N ASP A 62 5.43 -17.44 -5.84
CA ASP A 62 5.67 -18.29 -7.01
C ASP A 62 6.44 -19.56 -6.65
N ARG A 63 7.51 -19.44 -5.86
CA ARG A 63 8.28 -20.60 -5.36
C ARG A 63 7.42 -21.52 -4.50
N ILE A 64 6.57 -20.94 -3.65
CA ILE A 64 5.60 -21.69 -2.83
C ILE A 64 4.60 -22.43 -3.72
N LYS A 65 4.02 -21.76 -4.73
CA LYS A 65 3.09 -22.38 -5.69
C LYS A 65 3.75 -23.52 -6.48
N GLN A 66 5.03 -23.39 -6.82
CA GLN A 66 5.79 -24.45 -7.48
C GLN A 66 6.01 -25.65 -6.55
N SER A 67 6.37 -25.41 -5.28
CA SER A 67 6.45 -26.46 -4.27
C SER A 67 5.11 -27.19 -4.06
N ALA A 68 4.01 -26.43 -4.07
CA ALA A 68 2.66 -26.99 -3.96
C ALA A 68 2.31 -27.94 -5.11
N ALA A 69 2.77 -27.64 -6.34
CA ALA A 69 2.44 -28.41 -7.55
C ALA A 69 2.97 -29.86 -7.50
N GLY A 70 4.05 -30.12 -6.77
CA GLY A 70 4.62 -31.47 -6.61
C GLY A 70 3.94 -32.33 -5.55
N THR A 71 2.92 -31.82 -4.84
CA THR A 71 2.32 -32.49 -3.69
C THR A 71 0.80 -32.60 -3.81
N LYS A 72 0.17 -33.57 -3.12
CA LYS A 72 -1.29 -33.68 -3.09
C LYS A 72 -1.86 -32.44 -2.36
N ARG A 73 -2.82 -31.76 -3.01
CA ARG A 73 -3.74 -30.69 -2.53
C ARG A 73 -3.24 -29.90 -1.31
N ARG A 74 -2.68 -28.71 -1.53
CA ARG A 74 -2.17 -27.84 -0.45
C ARG A 74 -2.64 -26.39 -0.54
N VAL A 75 -2.89 -25.80 0.63
CA VAL A 75 -3.17 -24.37 0.81
C VAL A 75 -2.04 -23.73 1.60
N PHE A 76 -1.50 -22.64 1.08
CA PHE A 76 -0.46 -21.87 1.77
C PHE A 76 -1.03 -20.55 2.27
N ILE A 77 -0.83 -20.28 3.56
CA ILE A 77 -1.13 -19.01 4.21
C ILE A 77 0.19 -18.26 4.35
N VAL A 78 0.33 -17.15 3.64
CA VAL A 78 1.55 -16.34 3.58
C VAL A 78 1.32 -15.04 4.33
N GLU A 79 2.06 -14.85 5.41
CA GLU A 79 2.02 -13.61 6.19
C GLU A 79 3.00 -12.57 5.59
N THR A 80 2.45 -11.41 5.22
CA THR A 80 3.20 -10.26 4.75
C THR A 80 3.35 -9.19 5.83
N MET A 81 4.42 -8.41 5.74
CA MET A 81 4.56 -7.19 6.53
C MET A 81 3.57 -6.11 6.05
N GLY A 82 3.61 -4.95 6.69
CA GLY A 82 2.89 -3.75 6.25
C GLY A 82 2.32 -2.92 7.39
N GLY A 83 2.52 -3.31 8.65
CA GLY A 83 1.78 -2.78 9.77
C GLY A 83 0.29 -2.94 9.51
N HIS A 84 -0.48 -1.86 9.69
CA HIS A 84 -1.91 -1.81 9.36
C HIS A 84 -2.20 -1.50 7.88
N CYS A 85 -1.17 -1.40 7.03
CA CYS A 85 -1.33 -1.16 5.60
C CYS A 85 -1.34 -2.48 4.82
N GLY A 86 -2.48 -2.81 4.23
CA GLY A 86 -2.72 -4.01 3.43
C GLY A 86 -2.14 -3.98 2.01
N TYR A 87 -1.34 -2.96 1.65
CA TYR A 87 -0.82 -2.77 0.29
C TYR A 87 -0.06 -3.99 -0.21
N LEU A 88 0.91 -4.48 0.57
CA LEU A 88 1.75 -5.62 0.19
C LEU A 88 0.91 -6.90 0.02
N ALA A 89 0.04 -7.22 0.98
CA ALA A 89 -0.84 -8.39 0.90
C ALA A 89 -1.77 -8.33 -0.33
N THR A 90 -2.37 -7.17 -0.59
CA THR A 90 -3.33 -6.99 -1.69
C THR A 90 -2.65 -7.05 -3.04
N MET A 91 -1.58 -6.27 -3.24
CA MET A 91 -0.88 -6.20 -4.52
C MET A 91 -0.14 -7.50 -4.83
N ALA A 92 0.49 -8.13 -3.83
CA ALA A 92 1.14 -9.42 -4.02
C ALA A 92 0.11 -10.52 -4.27
N GLY A 93 -1.04 -10.47 -3.59
CA GLY A 93 -2.16 -11.39 -3.83
C GLY A 93 -2.67 -11.29 -5.26
N LEU A 94 -2.85 -10.07 -5.78
CA LEU A 94 -3.26 -9.85 -7.16
C LEU A 94 -2.22 -10.37 -8.16
N ALA A 95 -0.94 -10.05 -7.95
CA ALA A 95 0.16 -10.50 -8.82
C ALA A 95 0.37 -12.02 -8.77
N SER A 96 0.16 -12.64 -7.61
CA SER A 96 0.40 -14.07 -7.40
C SER A 96 -0.82 -14.94 -7.70
N GLY A 97 -1.99 -14.35 -7.97
CA GLY A 97 -3.25 -15.08 -8.14
C GLY A 97 -3.69 -15.77 -6.85
N ALA A 98 -3.66 -15.04 -5.73
CA ALA A 98 -4.14 -15.51 -4.45
C ALA A 98 -5.67 -15.66 -4.43
N ASP A 99 -6.14 -16.66 -3.70
CA ASP A 99 -7.55 -16.96 -3.49
C ASP A 99 -8.21 -15.97 -2.52
N ALA A 100 -7.46 -15.50 -1.53
CA ALA A 100 -7.90 -14.45 -0.62
C ALA A 100 -6.70 -13.65 -0.12
N ALA A 101 -6.97 -12.40 0.28
CA ALA A 101 -6.00 -11.55 0.94
C ALA A 101 -6.64 -10.84 2.14
N TYR A 102 -6.18 -11.09 3.36
CA TYR A 102 -6.69 -10.48 4.58
C TYR A 102 -5.88 -9.24 4.96
N ILE A 103 -6.57 -8.12 5.15
CA ILE A 103 -5.98 -6.81 5.44
C ILE A 103 -6.73 -6.11 6.56
N TYR A 104 -6.15 -5.05 7.11
CA TYR A 104 -6.77 -4.28 8.19
C TYR A 104 -7.93 -3.41 7.66
N GLU A 105 -7.77 -2.88 6.44
CA GLU A 105 -8.70 -1.91 5.85
C GLU A 105 -10.03 -2.54 5.38
N GLU A 106 -10.09 -3.87 5.23
CA GLU A 106 -11.31 -4.63 4.94
C GLU A 106 -11.56 -5.61 6.10
N PRO A 107 -12.33 -5.20 7.14
CA PRO A 107 -12.63 -6.06 8.28
C PRO A 107 -13.38 -7.31 7.83
N PHE A 108 -12.96 -8.46 8.35
CA PHE A 108 -13.55 -9.76 8.04
C PHE A 108 -13.93 -10.50 9.33
N LYS A 109 -14.92 -11.38 9.23
CA LYS A 109 -15.46 -12.20 10.31
C LYS A 109 -15.15 -13.67 10.06
N ILE A 110 -15.45 -14.51 11.04
CA ILE A 110 -15.28 -15.96 10.93
C ILE A 110 -16.03 -16.57 9.74
N ARG A 111 -17.22 -16.05 9.41
CA ARG A 111 -18.02 -16.49 8.26
C ARG A 111 -17.33 -16.23 6.93
N ASP A 112 -16.57 -15.13 6.83
CA ASP A 112 -15.80 -14.85 5.63
C ASP A 112 -14.68 -15.87 5.47
N LEU A 113 -14.01 -16.25 6.56
CA LEU A 113 -12.99 -17.30 6.55
C LEU A 113 -13.58 -18.66 6.13
N GLU A 114 -14.71 -19.04 6.71
CA GLU A 114 -15.45 -20.26 6.37
C GLU A 114 -15.83 -20.30 4.87
N MET A 115 -16.39 -19.22 4.34
CA MET A 115 -16.72 -19.10 2.92
C MET A 115 -15.48 -19.25 2.01
N ASN A 116 -14.33 -18.71 2.43
CA ASN A 116 -13.08 -18.88 1.69
C ASN A 116 -12.57 -20.34 1.76
N VAL A 117 -12.77 -21.05 2.88
CA VAL A 117 -12.46 -22.49 2.99
C VAL A 117 -13.34 -23.31 2.07
N GLU A 118 -14.65 -23.08 2.07
CA GLU A 118 -15.59 -23.75 1.16
C GLU A 118 -15.21 -23.54 -0.31
N HIS A 119 -14.88 -22.30 -0.67
CA HIS A 119 -14.40 -21.96 -2.00
C HIS A 119 -13.13 -22.76 -2.37
N LEU A 120 -12.17 -22.87 -1.46
CA LEU A 120 -10.96 -23.67 -1.67
C LEU A 120 -11.28 -25.17 -1.78
N VAL A 121 -12.19 -25.70 -0.97
CA VAL A 121 -12.63 -27.11 -1.03
C VAL A 121 -13.20 -27.42 -2.43
N GLU A 122 -14.06 -26.56 -2.96
CA GLU A 122 -14.59 -26.72 -4.33
C GLU A 122 -13.49 -26.58 -5.38
N LYS A 123 -12.60 -25.60 -5.23
CA LYS A 123 -11.44 -25.42 -6.13
C LYS A 123 -10.57 -26.67 -6.19
N MET A 124 -10.33 -27.35 -5.07
CA MET A 124 -9.49 -28.57 -5.00
C MET A 124 -10.08 -29.79 -5.73
N LYS A 125 -11.37 -29.76 -6.08
CA LYS A 125 -12.04 -30.77 -6.93
C LYS A 125 -11.75 -30.54 -8.42
N THR A 126 -11.31 -29.34 -8.81
CA THR A 126 -10.98 -28.98 -10.20
C THR A 126 -9.55 -29.39 -10.57
N THR A 127 -9.10 -28.98 -11.76
CA THR A 127 -7.72 -29.16 -12.24
C THR A 127 -6.70 -28.46 -11.34
N VAL A 128 -7.06 -27.35 -10.69
CA VAL A 128 -6.15 -26.56 -9.85
C VAL A 128 -6.21 -27.03 -8.40
N LYS A 129 -5.24 -27.84 -8.01
CA LYS A 129 -5.16 -28.48 -6.67
C LYS A 129 -4.28 -27.71 -5.69
N ARG A 130 -4.32 -26.37 -5.73
CA ARG A 130 -3.52 -25.50 -4.87
C ARG A 130 -4.30 -24.26 -4.44
N GLY A 131 -4.07 -23.83 -3.21
CA GLY A 131 -4.59 -22.59 -2.65
C GLY A 131 -3.48 -21.65 -2.17
N LEU A 132 -3.69 -20.36 -2.32
CA LEU A 132 -2.77 -19.33 -1.83
C LEU A 132 -3.56 -18.23 -1.13
N ILE A 133 -3.23 -17.98 0.12
CA ILE A 133 -3.87 -17.00 0.99
C ILE A 133 -2.81 -16.02 1.47
N LEU A 134 -3.05 -14.74 1.28
CA LEU A 134 -2.17 -13.67 1.76
C LEU A 134 -2.79 -13.07 3.02
N ARG A 135 -1.97 -12.77 4.02
CA ARG A 135 -2.43 -12.15 5.27
C ARG A 135 -1.45 -11.07 5.68
N ASN A 136 -1.93 -9.85 5.87
CA ASN A 136 -1.12 -8.78 6.45
C ASN A 136 -0.96 -8.98 7.97
N GLU A 137 0.25 -8.72 8.49
CA GLU A 137 0.65 -8.97 9.88
C GLU A 137 -0.27 -8.36 10.95
N ARG A 138 -0.95 -7.23 10.67
CA ARG A 138 -1.88 -6.57 11.59
C ARG A 138 -3.29 -6.44 11.03
N CYS A 139 -3.72 -7.39 10.19
CA CYS A 139 -5.09 -7.40 9.66
C CYS A 139 -6.16 -7.51 10.77
N ASN A 140 -5.87 -8.26 11.83
CA ASN A 140 -6.75 -8.46 12.99
C ASN A 140 -5.89 -8.97 14.16
N ALA A 141 -6.25 -8.58 15.39
CA ALA A 141 -5.53 -8.98 16.61
C ALA A 141 -5.75 -10.47 16.98
N ASN A 142 -6.94 -10.99 16.74
CA ASN A 142 -7.34 -12.35 17.15
C ASN A 142 -7.21 -13.36 16.01
N TYR A 143 -7.47 -12.94 14.76
CA TYR A 143 -7.28 -13.78 13.58
C TYR A 143 -5.82 -13.75 13.12
N THR A 144 -4.97 -14.37 13.95
CA THR A 144 -3.55 -14.55 13.67
C THR A 144 -3.33 -15.56 12.55
N THR A 145 -2.11 -15.60 12.00
CA THR A 145 -1.73 -16.64 11.02
C THR A 145 -1.93 -18.06 11.57
N ASP A 146 -1.68 -18.26 12.86
CA ASP A 146 -1.87 -19.55 13.52
C ASP A 146 -3.36 -19.91 13.66
N PHE A 147 -4.19 -18.94 14.01
CA PHE A 147 -5.63 -19.14 14.07
C PHE A 147 -6.21 -19.51 12.70
N ILE A 148 -5.88 -18.73 11.66
CA ILE A 148 -6.35 -18.99 10.29
C ILE A 148 -5.84 -20.35 9.80
N TYR A 149 -4.58 -20.69 10.11
CA TYR A 149 -4.01 -22.00 9.79
C TYR A 149 -4.78 -23.16 10.43
N ASN A 150 -5.03 -23.09 11.74
CA ASN A 150 -5.74 -24.14 12.46
C ASN A 150 -7.19 -24.27 11.95
N LEU A 151 -7.87 -23.15 11.75
CA LEU A 151 -9.22 -23.11 11.19
C LEU A 151 -9.28 -23.77 9.81
N TYR A 152 -8.39 -23.38 8.90
CA TYR A 152 -8.37 -23.91 7.54
C TYR A 152 -8.00 -25.40 7.50
N ALA A 153 -7.11 -25.84 8.39
CA ALA A 153 -6.72 -27.24 8.50
C ALA A 153 -7.89 -28.11 8.98
N GLU A 154 -8.64 -27.64 9.98
CA GLU A 154 -9.78 -28.35 10.54
C GLU A 154 -10.97 -28.35 9.57
N GLU A 155 -11.39 -27.17 9.09
CA GLU A 155 -12.54 -27.03 8.19
C GLU A 155 -12.26 -27.57 6.78
N GLY A 156 -10.98 -27.68 6.40
CA GLY A 156 -10.56 -28.37 5.19
C GLY A 156 -10.87 -29.87 5.19
N LYS A 157 -11.17 -30.48 6.35
CA LYS A 157 -11.65 -31.88 6.53
C LYS A 157 -10.89 -32.92 5.69
N GLY A 158 -9.57 -32.76 5.59
CA GLY A 158 -8.68 -33.64 4.82
C GLY A 158 -8.76 -33.51 3.29
N VAL A 159 -9.52 -32.55 2.77
CA VAL A 159 -9.55 -32.23 1.33
C VAL A 159 -8.21 -31.64 0.88
N PHE A 160 -7.60 -30.81 1.73
CA PHE A 160 -6.28 -30.24 1.52
C PHE A 160 -5.49 -30.13 2.83
N ASP A 161 -4.17 -30.09 2.72
CA ASP A 161 -3.29 -29.74 3.84
C ASP A 161 -3.01 -28.24 3.85
N CYS A 162 -2.91 -27.66 5.05
CA CYS A 162 -2.47 -26.28 5.23
C CYS A 162 -0.96 -26.19 5.51
N ARG A 163 -0.35 -25.10 5.09
CA ARG A 163 0.99 -24.66 5.50
C ARG A 163 0.97 -23.16 5.73
N LYS A 164 1.69 -22.69 6.74
CA LYS A 164 1.88 -21.27 7.02
C LYS A 164 3.32 -20.87 6.73
N ASN A 165 3.51 -19.72 6.09
CA ASN A 165 4.80 -19.12 5.82
C ASN A 165 4.79 -17.66 6.28
N VAL A 166 5.53 -17.36 7.34
CA VAL A 166 5.78 -15.98 7.76
C VAL A 166 7.04 -15.51 7.05
N LEU A 167 6.88 -14.57 6.11
CA LEU A 167 8.02 -14.11 5.31
C LEU A 167 9.00 -13.26 6.14
N GLY A 168 8.49 -12.53 7.14
CA GLY A 168 9.28 -11.67 8.01
C GLY A 168 10.12 -10.65 7.22
N HIS A 169 11.34 -10.39 7.70
CA HIS A 169 12.26 -9.38 7.14
C HIS A 169 12.77 -9.70 5.73
N MET A 170 12.63 -10.93 5.24
CA MET A 170 13.02 -11.29 3.87
C MET A 170 12.32 -10.41 2.84
N GLN A 171 11.12 -9.91 3.16
CA GLN A 171 10.34 -9.02 2.32
C GLN A 171 10.98 -7.64 2.12
N GLN A 172 11.94 -7.23 2.94
CA GLN A 172 12.70 -6.00 2.67
C GLN A 172 13.57 -6.12 1.41
N GLY A 173 13.72 -7.36 0.91
CA GLY A 173 14.58 -7.68 -0.20
C GLY A 173 16.04 -7.73 0.23
N GLY A 174 16.92 -7.76 -0.77
CA GLY A 174 18.35 -7.54 -0.58
C GLY A 174 18.78 -6.41 -1.49
N THR A 175 18.86 -6.71 -2.77
CA THR A 175 19.20 -5.71 -3.78
C THR A 175 17.94 -5.00 -4.28
N PRO A 176 17.89 -3.65 -4.29
CA PRO A 176 16.71 -2.91 -4.76
C PRO A 176 16.44 -3.17 -6.24
N SER A 177 15.15 -3.18 -6.58
CA SER A 177 14.68 -3.35 -7.96
C SER A 177 15.14 -2.19 -8.86
N PRO A 178 15.23 -2.39 -10.19
CA PRO A 178 15.53 -1.30 -11.11
C PRO A 178 14.54 -0.13 -10.99
N PHE A 179 13.27 -0.40 -10.69
CA PHE A 179 12.28 0.64 -10.45
C PHE A 179 12.64 1.47 -9.22
N ASP A 180 12.88 0.84 -8.06
CA ASP A 180 13.21 1.57 -6.83
C ASP A 180 14.53 2.34 -6.93
N ARG A 181 15.54 1.83 -7.65
CA ARG A 181 16.81 2.56 -7.89
C ARG A 181 16.60 3.84 -8.69
N ASN A 182 15.84 3.74 -9.79
CA ASN A 182 15.55 4.89 -10.64
C ASN A 182 14.59 5.86 -9.95
N PHE A 183 13.59 5.34 -9.25
CA PHE A 183 12.63 6.13 -8.50
C PHE A 183 13.32 6.89 -7.36
N GLY A 184 14.17 6.23 -6.58
CA GLY A 184 14.98 6.88 -5.54
C GLY A 184 15.86 8.01 -6.08
N THR A 185 16.55 7.78 -7.20
CA THR A 185 17.34 8.82 -7.88
C THR A 185 16.47 10.01 -8.30
N LYS A 186 15.29 9.75 -8.89
CA LYS A 186 14.35 10.79 -9.31
C LYS A 186 13.81 11.60 -8.14
N MET A 187 13.47 10.94 -7.02
CA MET A 187 13.01 11.58 -5.79
C MET A 187 14.11 12.45 -5.17
N GLY A 188 15.35 11.94 -5.13
CA GLY A 188 16.51 12.69 -4.63
C GLY A 188 16.77 13.96 -5.45
N MET A 189 16.84 13.84 -6.78
CA MET A 189 17.03 14.98 -7.68
C MET A 189 15.92 16.03 -7.50
N LYS A 190 14.65 15.60 -7.50
CA LYS A 190 13.51 16.54 -7.34
C LYS A 190 13.50 17.21 -5.98
N SER A 191 13.89 16.52 -4.92
CA SER A 191 14.03 17.09 -3.58
C SER A 191 15.07 18.20 -3.54
N VAL A 192 16.24 18.00 -4.17
CA VAL A 192 17.31 18.99 -4.21
C VAL A 192 16.93 20.21 -5.05
N LEU A 193 16.28 20.00 -6.21
CA LEU A 193 15.79 21.10 -7.05
C LEU A 193 14.78 21.96 -6.29
N TRP A 194 13.75 21.34 -5.72
CA TRP A 194 12.75 22.05 -4.92
C TRP A 194 13.36 22.78 -3.72
N LEU A 195 14.30 22.13 -3.03
CA LEU A 195 14.99 22.74 -1.90
C LEU A 195 15.78 23.99 -2.33
N THR A 196 16.48 23.92 -3.46
CA THR A 196 17.26 25.04 -4.01
C THR A 196 16.36 26.22 -4.36
N ASP A 197 15.21 25.96 -4.99
CA ASP A 197 14.26 27.00 -5.35
C ASP A 197 13.63 27.62 -4.10
N LYS A 198 13.19 26.80 -3.14
CA LYS A 198 12.63 27.29 -1.87
C LYS A 198 13.63 28.07 -1.02
N LEU A 199 14.91 27.69 -1.04
CA LEU A 199 15.95 28.45 -0.35
C LEU A 199 16.07 29.87 -0.90
N LYS A 200 15.96 30.07 -2.22
CA LYS A 200 15.96 31.40 -2.85
C LYS A 200 14.71 32.20 -2.47
N GLU A 201 13.54 31.56 -2.48
CA GLU A 201 12.27 32.20 -2.11
C GLU A 201 12.22 32.64 -0.63
N CYS A 202 12.79 31.82 0.26
CA CYS A 202 12.79 32.06 1.71
C CYS A 202 13.99 32.88 2.20
N TYR A 203 14.89 33.31 1.30
CA TYR A 203 16.04 34.14 1.67
C TYR A 203 15.59 35.59 1.91
N ARG A 204 15.70 36.07 3.14
CA ARG A 204 15.30 37.42 3.54
C ARG A 204 16.30 38.01 4.51
N HIS A 205 16.74 39.25 4.27
CA HIS A 205 17.62 40.00 5.18
C HIS A 205 18.89 39.24 5.62
N GLY A 206 19.55 38.54 4.69
CA GLY A 206 20.81 37.83 4.99
C GLY A 206 20.66 36.46 5.67
N ARG A 207 19.42 35.99 5.91
CA ARG A 207 19.14 34.68 6.50
C ARG A 207 18.01 33.95 5.78
N ILE A 208 17.97 32.63 5.92
CA ILE A 208 16.85 31.81 5.45
C ILE A 208 15.81 31.78 6.55
N PHE A 209 14.56 32.12 6.22
CA PHE A 209 13.44 32.01 7.16
C PHE A 209 12.20 31.50 6.44
N ALA A 210 11.90 30.22 6.66
CA ALA A 210 10.84 29.47 5.98
C ALA A 210 9.79 29.01 7.00
N ASN A 211 8.78 29.84 7.25
CA ASN A 211 7.69 29.56 8.20
C ASN A 211 6.32 29.35 7.53
N SER A 212 6.25 29.36 6.20
CA SER A 212 5.00 29.12 5.49
C SER A 212 4.65 27.62 5.46
N PRO A 213 3.37 27.22 5.41
CA PRO A 213 2.99 25.80 5.37
C PRO A 213 3.56 25.02 4.18
N ASP A 214 3.78 25.69 3.04
CA ASP A 214 4.37 25.13 1.82
C ASP A 214 5.89 24.92 1.90
N SER A 215 6.56 25.48 2.92
CA SER A 215 8.00 25.27 3.13
C SER A 215 8.35 23.91 3.73
N ALA A 216 7.36 23.12 4.12
CA ALA A 216 7.55 21.79 4.67
C ALA A 216 6.56 20.80 4.03
N CYS A 217 7.08 19.84 3.26
CA CYS A 217 6.24 19.00 2.42
C CYS A 217 6.72 17.54 2.35
N VAL A 218 5.84 16.67 1.89
CA VAL A 218 6.17 15.33 1.40
C VAL A 218 6.29 15.42 -0.12
N LEU A 219 7.41 14.91 -0.67
CA LEU A 219 7.53 14.65 -2.10
C LEU A 219 6.93 13.28 -2.37
N GLY A 220 5.71 13.24 -2.90
CA GLY A 220 4.99 12.01 -3.21
C GLY A 220 4.75 11.84 -4.70
N MET A 221 4.57 10.59 -5.13
CA MET A 221 4.05 10.28 -6.46
C MET A 221 2.54 10.15 -6.37
N LYS A 222 1.79 11.00 -7.09
CA LYS A 222 0.34 10.87 -7.26
C LYS A 222 0.04 10.56 -8.72
N LYS A 223 -0.52 9.39 -9.00
CA LYS A 223 -0.75 8.87 -10.35
C LYS A 223 0.55 8.83 -11.18
N ARG A 224 0.75 9.81 -12.07
CA ARG A 224 1.92 9.90 -12.97
C ARG A 224 2.84 11.08 -12.65
N ALA A 225 2.47 11.91 -11.68
CA ALA A 225 3.19 13.14 -11.35
C ALA A 225 3.87 13.04 -9.98
N LEU A 226 5.03 13.68 -9.85
CA LEU A 226 5.64 13.94 -8.56
C LEU A 226 5.09 15.27 -8.03
N VAL A 227 4.51 15.24 -6.85
CA VAL A 227 3.79 16.35 -6.24
C VAL A 227 4.36 16.60 -4.85
N PHE A 228 4.58 17.87 -4.53
CA PHE A 228 4.89 18.31 -3.18
C PHE A 228 3.58 18.63 -2.49
N THR A 229 3.25 17.93 -1.41
CA THR A 229 2.05 18.19 -0.60
C THR A 229 2.49 18.61 0.79
N SER A 230 1.90 19.67 1.34
CA SER A 230 2.31 20.21 2.63
C SER A 230 2.13 19.18 3.76
N LEU A 231 3.04 19.16 4.73
CA LEU A 231 2.90 18.26 5.89
C LEU A 231 1.64 18.58 6.70
N ALA A 232 1.27 19.86 6.80
CA ALA A 232 0.05 20.30 7.48
C ALA A 232 -1.21 19.72 6.84
N GLU A 233 -1.34 19.75 5.51
CA GLU A 233 -2.49 19.16 4.80
C GLU A 233 -2.56 17.64 4.97
N LEU A 234 -1.40 16.97 4.94
CA LEU A 234 -1.33 15.52 5.09
C LEU A 234 -1.66 15.05 6.51
N LYS A 235 -1.47 15.90 7.53
CA LYS A 235 -1.85 15.60 8.91
C LYS A 235 -3.32 15.21 9.00
N ASP A 236 -4.22 15.93 8.32
CA ASP A 236 -5.66 15.68 8.36
C ASP A 236 -6.06 14.42 7.58
N GLN A 237 -5.22 13.97 6.65
CA GLN A 237 -5.41 12.77 5.84
C GLN A 237 -4.77 11.51 6.47
N THR A 238 -4.23 11.63 7.68
CA THR A 238 -3.47 10.56 8.34
C THR A 238 -4.23 9.98 9.54
N ASP A 239 -4.21 8.66 9.66
CA ASP A 239 -4.51 7.95 10.90
C ASP A 239 -3.19 7.71 11.65
N PHE A 240 -3.00 8.43 12.75
CA PHE A 240 -1.78 8.35 13.56
C PHE A 240 -1.73 7.14 14.48
N GLU A 241 -2.89 6.58 14.86
CA GLU A 241 -2.97 5.40 15.72
C GLU A 241 -2.48 4.18 14.94
N HIS A 242 -3.03 3.99 13.75
CA HIS A 242 -2.72 2.85 12.88
C HIS A 242 -1.55 3.12 11.92
N ARG A 243 -1.07 4.37 11.86
CA ARG A 243 0.05 4.80 11.02
C ARG A 243 -0.18 4.55 9.52
N ILE A 244 -1.35 4.93 9.03
CA ILE A 244 -1.76 4.75 7.63
C ILE A 244 -2.46 6.00 7.07
N PRO A 245 -2.50 6.18 5.74
CA PRO A 245 -3.34 7.19 5.11
C PRO A 245 -4.82 6.79 5.22
N LYS A 246 -5.72 7.75 5.41
CA LYS A 246 -7.18 7.51 5.46
C LYS A 246 -7.76 6.99 4.13
N THR A 247 -7.10 7.31 3.01
CA THR A 247 -7.53 6.90 1.68
C THR A 247 -6.37 6.27 0.92
N GLN A 248 -6.61 5.12 0.31
CA GLN A 248 -5.62 4.37 -0.44
C GLN A 248 -6.19 3.97 -1.81
N TRP A 249 -5.42 4.23 -2.88
CA TRP A 249 -5.89 4.04 -4.26
C TRP A 249 -6.14 2.57 -4.61
N TRP A 250 -5.35 1.66 -4.03
CA TRP A 250 -5.34 0.23 -4.36
C TRP A 250 -6.51 -0.55 -3.77
N ILE A 251 -7.24 0.02 -2.80
CA ILE A 251 -8.47 -0.58 -2.26
C ILE A 251 -9.50 -0.80 -3.37
N LYS A 252 -9.56 0.09 -4.37
CA LYS A 252 -10.46 -0.04 -5.52
C LYS A 252 -10.18 -1.27 -6.39
N LEU A 253 -9.00 -1.88 -6.27
CA LEU A 253 -8.62 -3.09 -7.00
C LEU A 253 -9.06 -4.37 -6.28
N ARG A 254 -9.50 -4.29 -5.02
CA ARG A 254 -9.87 -5.46 -4.20
C ARG A 254 -10.98 -6.33 -4.81
N PRO A 255 -12.04 -5.78 -5.44
CA PRO A 255 -13.05 -6.61 -6.10
C PRO A 255 -12.46 -7.49 -7.21
N ILE A 256 -11.43 -7.01 -7.92
CA ILE A 256 -10.77 -7.76 -8.99
C ILE A 256 -10.13 -9.05 -8.45
N LEU A 257 -9.58 -9.02 -7.23
CA LEU A 257 -9.00 -10.21 -6.60
C LEU A 257 -10.06 -11.31 -6.39
N LYS A 258 -11.27 -10.95 -5.93
CA LYS A 258 -12.36 -11.91 -5.76
C LYS A 258 -12.89 -12.44 -7.11
N ILE A 259 -12.97 -11.57 -8.13
CA ILE A 259 -13.39 -11.95 -9.49
C ILE A 259 -12.41 -12.96 -10.11
N LEU A 260 -11.11 -12.66 -10.06
CA LEU A 260 -10.07 -13.53 -10.62
C LEU A 260 -9.94 -14.86 -9.86
N ALA A 261 -10.24 -14.87 -8.57
CA ALA A 261 -10.34 -16.08 -7.77
C ALA A 261 -11.63 -16.89 -8.04
N LYS A 262 -12.55 -16.41 -8.89
CA LYS A 262 -13.83 -17.07 -9.23
C LYS A 262 -14.77 -17.27 -8.04
N TYR A 263 -14.83 -16.30 -7.13
CA TYR A 263 -15.93 -16.27 -6.15
C TYR A 263 -17.25 -16.07 -6.88
N LYS A 264 -18.33 -16.67 -6.36
CA LYS A 264 -19.69 -16.29 -6.76
C LYS A 264 -19.99 -14.94 -6.10
N ILE A 265 -19.86 -13.87 -6.87
CA ILE A 265 -20.12 -12.50 -6.40
C ILE A 265 -21.33 -11.98 -7.15
N ASP A 266 -22.33 -11.50 -6.43
CA ASP A 266 -23.34 -10.60 -7.00
C ASP A 266 -22.71 -9.20 -7.11
N LEU A 267 -22.31 -8.83 -8.32
CA LEU A 267 -21.80 -7.50 -8.62
C LEU A 267 -22.96 -6.61 -9.01
N ASP A 268 -23.36 -5.71 -8.11
CA ASP A 268 -24.19 -4.56 -8.50
C ASP A 268 -23.30 -3.57 -9.27
N MET A 269 -23.29 -3.70 -10.59
CA MET A 269 -22.52 -2.85 -11.51
C MET A 269 -23.26 -1.54 -11.83
N THR A 270 -24.27 -1.15 -11.07
CA THR A 270 -24.95 0.13 -11.27
C THR A 270 -24.08 1.29 -10.81
N GLU A 271 -23.22 1.77 -11.71
CA GLU A 271 -22.79 3.17 -11.64
C GLU A 271 -24.06 4.05 -11.73
N LYS A 272 -24.40 4.77 -10.65
CA LYS A 272 -25.23 5.98 -10.78
C LYS A 272 -24.36 7.06 -11.43
N THR A 273 -24.06 6.90 -12.70
CA THR A 273 -23.49 7.96 -13.52
C THR A 273 -24.63 8.92 -13.85
N THR A 274 -24.68 10.07 -13.20
CA THR A 274 -25.45 11.21 -13.68
C THR A 274 -24.84 11.61 -15.02
N MET A 275 -25.40 11.08 -16.11
CA MET A 275 -25.07 11.49 -17.47
C MET A 275 -25.53 12.93 -17.64
N GLU A 276 -24.66 13.90 -17.37
CA GLU A 276 -24.89 15.27 -17.84
C GLU A 276 -24.75 15.29 -19.36
N HIS A 277 -25.88 15.42 -20.05
CA HIS A 277 -25.92 15.64 -21.49
C HIS A 277 -25.19 16.95 -21.83
N VAL A 278 -24.00 16.86 -22.42
CA VAL A 278 -23.32 18.01 -23.03
C VAL A 278 -24.02 18.35 -24.35
N ILE A 279 -25.15 19.05 -24.28
CA ILE A 279 -25.69 19.81 -25.42
C ILE A 279 -25.13 21.22 -25.32
N LYS A 280 -23.89 21.40 -25.77
CA LYS A 280 -23.34 22.74 -26.03
C LYS A 280 -23.92 23.21 -27.36
N LYS A 281 -25.00 24.00 -27.32
CA LYS A 281 -25.48 24.78 -28.46
C LYS A 281 -24.30 25.61 -29.00
N ARG A 282 -23.85 25.34 -30.22
CA ARG A 282 -22.98 26.25 -30.97
C ARG A 282 -23.76 27.55 -31.15
N GLY A 283 -23.27 28.62 -30.55
CA GLY A 283 -23.78 29.97 -30.75
C GLY A 283 -23.62 30.37 -32.21
N LEU A 284 -24.67 30.99 -32.75
CA LEU A 284 -24.68 31.67 -34.04
C LEU A 284 -23.68 32.83 -34.00
N VAL A 285 -22.85 32.93 -35.04
CA VAL A 285 -21.98 34.08 -35.29
C VAL A 285 -22.85 35.18 -35.96
N PRO A 286 -22.93 36.41 -35.43
CA PRO A 286 -23.56 37.52 -36.15
C PRO A 286 -22.63 38.02 -37.26
N GLN A 287 -23.24 38.38 -38.39
CA GLN A 287 -22.61 39.00 -39.56
C GLN A 287 -21.89 40.30 -39.22
#